data_AF-A0A1Q6M4S4-F1
#
_entry.id   AF-A0A1Q6M4S4-F1
#
_cell.length_a   1.000
_cell.length_b   1.000
_cell.length_c   1.000
_cell.angle_alpha   90.00
_cell.angle_beta   90.00
_cell.angle_gamma   90.00
#
_symmetry.space_group_name_H-M   'P 1'
#
loop_
_entity.id
_entity.type
_entity.pdbx_description
1 polymer ?
#
loop_
_entity_poly.entity_id
_entity_poly.type
_entity_poly.pdbx_seq_one_letter_code
_entity_poly.pdbx_strand_id
1 'polypeptide(L)'
;MPGYIIHLAVGNEYIKNHPTEILDKDKFIDGVIYPDLTYDKSKTHYGPKSSMTNLKKFFLDKEIDTDFNKGYCLHLITDYLFYNKFLKVFYGRDELHNEYDLTNYYLQSIFNVVVPEKIKDKVKYKNGGTCKMLFPDDIVSFIKETGKYDLEKVKTEALNNNEDWLKIRPLADIKIK
;
A
#
# COMPACT_ATOMS: atom_id res chain seq x y z
N MET A 1 -0.80 3.03 -7.46
CA MET A 1 -0.44 2.38 -6.19
C MET A 1 0.90 2.94 -5.72
N PRO A 2 1.15 2.96 -4.41
CA PRO A 2 2.49 2.79 -3.84
C PRO A 2 3.29 1.70 -4.57
N GLY A 3 4.61 1.80 -4.55
CA GLY A 3 5.45 0.75 -5.15
C GLY A 3 5.27 -0.60 -4.46
N TYR A 4 5.47 -1.71 -5.20
CA TYR A 4 5.37 -3.07 -4.67
C TYR A 4 6.19 -3.30 -3.39
N ILE A 5 7.40 -2.71 -3.31
CA ILE A 5 8.25 -2.84 -2.11
C ILE A 5 7.60 -2.19 -0.89
N ILE A 6 6.89 -1.08 -1.05
CA ILE A 6 6.16 -0.44 0.06
C ILE A 6 5.04 -1.37 0.56
N HIS A 7 4.25 -1.94 -0.34
CA HIS A 7 3.19 -2.89 0.03
C HIS A 7 3.74 -4.13 0.73
N LEU A 8 4.80 -4.73 0.20
CA LEU A 8 5.45 -5.89 0.81
C LEU A 8 6.08 -5.55 2.16
N ALA A 9 6.68 -4.37 2.30
CA ALA A 9 7.25 -3.90 3.56
C ALA A 9 6.17 -3.70 4.63
N VAL A 10 5.02 -3.13 4.26
CA VAL A 10 3.85 -3.04 5.15
C VAL A 10 3.35 -4.42 5.52
N GLY A 11 3.27 -5.35 4.57
CA GLY A 11 2.89 -6.74 4.83
C GLY A 11 3.81 -7.44 5.83
N ASN A 12 5.12 -7.25 5.70
CA ASN A 12 6.11 -7.80 6.64
C ASN A 12 5.97 -7.18 8.05
N GLU A 13 5.78 -5.86 8.16
CA GLU A 13 5.56 -5.23 9.47
C GLU A 13 4.22 -5.67 10.08
N TYR A 14 3.18 -5.88 9.28
CA TYR A 14 1.91 -6.43 9.77
C TYR A 14 2.10 -7.83 10.38
N ILE A 15 2.72 -8.75 9.64
CA ILE A 15 2.99 -10.11 10.14
C ILE A 15 3.77 -10.07 11.48
N LYS A 16 4.71 -9.13 11.60
CA LYS A 16 5.51 -8.94 12.80
C LYS A 16 4.72 -8.39 13.99
N ASN A 17 3.83 -7.43 13.76
CA ASN A 17 3.01 -6.83 14.81
C ASN A 17 1.81 -7.72 15.20
N HIS A 18 1.39 -8.62 14.31
CA HIS A 18 0.21 -9.48 14.45
C HIS A 18 0.56 -10.98 14.29
N PRO A 19 1.47 -11.54 15.12
CA PRO A 19 2.11 -12.84 14.88
C PRO A 19 1.15 -14.05 14.88
N THR A 20 -0.06 -13.90 15.40
CA THR A 20 -1.08 -14.97 15.48
C THR A 20 -2.19 -14.81 14.45
N GLU A 21 -2.24 -13.69 13.73
CA GLU A 21 -3.35 -13.40 12.81
C GLU A 21 -3.13 -13.98 11.42
N ILE A 22 -1.87 -14.17 11.01
CA ILE A 22 -1.49 -14.69 9.70
C ILE A 22 -0.89 -16.09 9.86
N LEU A 23 -1.62 -17.10 9.40
CA LEU A 23 -1.23 -18.50 9.49
C LEU A 23 -0.45 -18.93 8.25
N ASP A 24 -0.90 -18.51 7.08
CA ASP A 24 -0.27 -18.73 5.78
C ASP A 24 0.27 -17.42 5.22
N LYS A 25 1.57 -17.20 5.47
CA LYS A 25 2.28 -15.99 5.04
C LYS A 25 2.36 -15.86 3.53
N ASP A 26 2.47 -16.97 2.79
CA ASP A 26 2.58 -16.93 1.34
C ASP A 26 1.24 -16.50 0.72
N LYS A 27 0.12 -17.02 1.23
CA LYS A 27 -1.22 -16.58 0.81
C LYS A 27 -1.48 -15.12 1.18
N PHE A 28 -1.02 -14.69 2.33
CA PHE A 28 -1.10 -13.29 2.73
C PHE A 28 -0.33 -12.38 1.77
N ILE A 29 0.93 -12.69 1.48
CA ILE A 29 1.75 -11.93 0.54
C ILE A 29 1.15 -11.95 -0.87
N ASP A 30 0.57 -13.07 -1.30
CA ASP A 30 -0.18 -13.16 -2.56
C ASP A 30 -1.35 -12.17 -2.59
N GLY A 31 -2.09 -12.05 -1.49
CA GLY A 31 -3.16 -11.07 -1.31
C GLY A 31 -2.66 -9.63 -1.36
N VAL A 32 -1.51 -9.34 -0.74
CA VAL A 32 -0.89 -8.00 -0.70
C VAL A 32 -0.56 -7.48 -2.10
N ILE A 33 -0.15 -8.34 -3.03
CA ILE A 33 0.26 -7.91 -4.39
C ILE A 33 -0.80 -8.17 -5.45
N TYR A 34 -1.83 -8.95 -5.15
CA TYR A 34 -2.88 -9.31 -6.11
C TYR A 34 -3.55 -8.11 -6.80
N PRO A 35 -3.93 -7.01 -6.10
CA PRO A 35 -4.61 -5.88 -6.73
C PRO A 35 -3.76 -5.22 -7.83
N ASP A 36 -2.45 -5.36 -7.69
CA ASP A 36 -1.44 -4.75 -8.55
C ASP A 36 -1.08 -5.63 -9.76
N LEU A 37 -1.39 -6.92 -9.68
CA LEU A 37 -1.21 -7.87 -10.77
C LEU A 37 -2.32 -7.80 -11.83
N THR A 38 -3.54 -7.36 -11.46
CA THR A 38 -4.66 -7.33 -12.41
C THR A 38 -4.56 -6.15 -13.37
N TYR A 39 -4.97 -6.34 -14.62
CA TYR A 39 -4.95 -5.26 -15.62
C TYR A 39 -6.03 -4.19 -15.34
N ASP A 40 -7.23 -4.63 -14.95
CA ASP A 40 -8.36 -3.75 -14.65
C ASP A 40 -8.39 -3.38 -13.16
N LYS A 41 -7.78 -2.22 -12.84
CA LYS A 41 -7.67 -1.71 -11.46
C LYS A 41 -9.01 -1.31 -10.85
N SER A 42 -10.00 -0.96 -11.67
CA SER A 42 -11.32 -0.56 -11.18
C SER A 42 -12.05 -1.70 -10.47
N LYS A 43 -11.72 -2.95 -10.85
CA LYS A 43 -12.26 -4.17 -10.24
C LYS A 43 -11.58 -4.53 -8.93
N THR A 44 -10.31 -4.15 -8.73
CA THR A 44 -9.55 -4.56 -7.55
C THR A 44 -9.40 -3.48 -6.49
N HIS A 45 -9.50 -2.20 -6.85
CA HIS A 45 -9.34 -1.11 -5.88
C HIS A 45 -10.68 -0.56 -5.39
N TYR A 46 -11.80 -1.12 -5.90
CA TYR A 46 -13.17 -0.72 -5.57
C TYR A 46 -13.49 0.76 -5.82
N GLY A 47 -12.61 1.47 -6.53
CA GLY A 47 -12.71 2.87 -6.90
C GLY A 47 -12.22 3.11 -8.34
N PRO A 48 -12.37 4.34 -8.87
CA PRO A 48 -12.05 4.64 -10.26
C PRO A 48 -10.55 4.55 -10.57
N LYS A 49 -9.69 4.69 -9.56
CA LYS A 49 -8.22 4.64 -9.63
C LYS A 49 -7.67 4.12 -8.29
N SER A 50 -6.43 3.64 -8.27
CA SER A 50 -5.76 3.16 -7.03
C SER A 50 -5.68 4.25 -5.94
N SER A 51 -5.54 5.52 -6.33
CA SER A 51 -5.52 6.65 -5.38
C SER A 51 -6.90 6.99 -4.79
N MET A 52 -7.95 6.29 -5.20
CA MET A 52 -9.34 6.54 -4.80
C MET A 52 -9.99 5.24 -4.30
N THR A 53 -9.23 4.43 -3.58
CA THR A 53 -9.69 3.17 -2.99
C THR A 53 -10.94 3.37 -2.14
N ASN A 54 -11.94 2.52 -2.34
CA ASN A 54 -13.19 2.55 -1.58
C ASN A 54 -13.25 1.36 -0.62
N LEU A 55 -12.75 1.58 0.61
CA LEU A 55 -12.68 0.56 1.65
C LEU A 55 -14.07 0.03 2.04
N LYS A 56 -15.08 0.91 2.15
CA LYS A 56 -16.43 0.49 2.49
C LYS A 56 -17.01 -0.48 1.46
N LYS A 57 -16.81 -0.19 0.16
CA LYS A 57 -17.30 -1.08 -0.91
C LYS A 57 -16.58 -2.43 -0.90
N PHE A 58 -15.28 -2.45 -0.58
CA PHE A 58 -14.54 -3.70 -0.38
C PHE A 58 -15.13 -4.52 0.78
N PHE A 59 -15.33 -3.90 1.96
CA PHE A 59 -15.86 -4.59 3.14
C PHE A 59 -17.31 -5.04 3.01
N LEU A 60 -18.09 -4.48 2.08
CA LEU A 60 -19.44 -4.95 1.73
C LEU A 60 -19.43 -6.14 0.77
N ASP A 61 -18.31 -6.40 0.08
CA ASP A 61 -18.18 -7.43 -0.96
C ASP A 61 -17.30 -8.62 -0.54
N LYS A 62 -16.42 -8.42 0.45
CA LYS A 62 -15.42 -9.41 0.88
C LYS A 62 -15.35 -9.51 2.40
N GLU A 63 -15.37 -10.75 2.87
CA GLU A 63 -14.92 -11.08 4.22
C GLU A 63 -13.39 -11.16 4.27
N ILE A 64 -12.81 -10.83 5.42
CA ILE A 64 -11.34 -10.85 5.67
C ILE A 64 -10.93 -12.05 6.54
N ASP A 65 -11.61 -13.17 6.34
CA ASP A 65 -11.46 -14.43 7.08
C ASP A 65 -10.33 -15.32 6.57
N THR A 66 -9.88 -15.11 5.33
CA THR A 66 -8.71 -15.80 4.75
C THR A 66 -7.48 -14.90 4.77
N ASP A 67 -6.29 -15.48 4.91
CA ASP A 67 -5.04 -14.72 4.90
C ASP A 67 -4.81 -13.99 3.57
N PHE A 68 -5.27 -14.55 2.46
CA PHE A 68 -5.29 -13.84 1.19
C PHE A 68 -6.16 -12.56 1.25
N ASN A 69 -7.39 -12.65 1.76
CA ASN A 69 -8.26 -11.48 1.86
C ASN A 69 -7.75 -10.46 2.90
N LYS A 70 -7.07 -10.89 3.97
CA LYS A 70 -6.37 -9.99 4.90
C LYS A 70 -5.25 -9.24 4.18
N GLY A 71 -4.44 -9.93 3.37
CA GLY A 71 -3.39 -9.31 2.57
C GLY A 71 -3.95 -8.29 1.57
N TYR A 72 -5.04 -8.63 0.91
CA TYR A 72 -5.76 -7.73 0.00
C TYR A 72 -6.34 -6.52 0.75
N CYS A 73 -6.94 -6.73 1.92
CA CYS A 73 -7.43 -5.65 2.76
C CYS A 73 -6.29 -4.68 3.14
N LEU A 74 -5.16 -5.22 3.60
CA LEU A 74 -3.98 -4.43 3.97
C LEU A 74 -3.42 -3.65 2.77
N HIS A 75 -3.44 -4.23 1.57
CA HIS A 75 -3.09 -3.53 0.35
C HIS A 75 -3.95 -2.27 0.17
N LEU A 76 -5.29 -2.42 0.24
CA LEU A 76 -6.23 -1.31 0.04
C LEU A 76 -6.11 -0.23 1.13
N ILE A 77 -5.87 -0.63 2.38
CA ILE A 77 -5.58 0.28 3.48
C ILE A 77 -4.29 1.07 3.21
N THR A 78 -3.24 0.38 2.75
CA THR A 78 -1.97 1.01 2.38
C THR A 78 -2.16 2.04 1.29
N ASP A 79 -2.89 1.69 0.22
CA ASP A 79 -3.26 2.61 -0.85
C ASP A 79 -3.97 3.85 -0.31
N TYR A 80 -5.01 3.63 0.50
CA TYR A 80 -5.81 4.70 1.06
C TYR A 80 -4.96 5.65 1.92
N LEU A 81 -4.18 5.12 2.86
CA LEU A 81 -3.35 5.94 3.74
C LEU A 81 -2.23 6.64 2.98
N PHE A 82 -1.61 5.97 2.01
CA PHE A 82 -0.54 6.55 1.21
C PHE A 82 -1.01 7.81 0.48
N TYR A 83 -2.13 7.72 -0.24
CA TYR A 83 -2.60 8.85 -1.05
C TYR A 83 -3.38 9.90 -0.26
N ASN A 84 -4.11 9.52 0.80
CA ASN A 84 -5.00 10.44 1.50
C ASN A 84 -4.38 11.04 2.76
N LYS A 85 -3.36 10.42 3.35
CA LYS A 85 -2.75 10.86 4.63
C LYS A 85 -1.24 11.12 4.52
N PHE A 86 -0.49 10.28 3.79
CA PHE A 86 0.97 10.35 3.74
C PHE A 86 1.53 11.28 2.64
N LEU A 87 1.14 11.09 1.39
CA LEU A 87 1.76 11.75 0.23
C LEU A 87 1.39 13.24 0.17
N LYS A 88 2.11 14.10 0.88
CA LYS A 88 1.77 15.53 1.00
C LYS A 88 1.92 16.32 -0.31
N VAL A 89 2.87 15.90 -1.15
CA VAL A 89 3.23 16.56 -2.40
C VAL A 89 3.24 15.54 -3.53
N PHE A 90 2.71 15.93 -4.70
CA PHE A 90 2.68 15.10 -5.89
C PHE A 90 3.18 15.90 -7.10
N TYR A 91 4.33 15.52 -7.64
CA TYR A 91 4.97 16.17 -8.79
C TYR A 91 4.62 15.52 -10.13
N GLY A 92 3.92 14.39 -10.12
CA GLY A 92 3.61 13.63 -11.31
C GLY A 92 3.84 12.14 -11.11
N ARG A 93 3.30 11.35 -12.03
CA ARG A 93 3.43 9.89 -11.99
C ARG A 93 4.88 9.47 -12.20
N ASP A 94 5.54 10.01 -13.22
CA ASP A 94 6.88 9.56 -13.60
C ASP A 94 7.91 9.87 -12.50
N GLU A 95 7.78 11.03 -11.85
CA GLU A 95 8.56 11.40 -10.67
C GLU A 95 8.31 10.44 -9.51
N LEU A 96 7.05 10.08 -9.24
CA LEU A 96 6.70 9.18 -8.15
C LEU A 96 7.25 7.76 -8.41
N HIS A 97 7.18 7.29 -9.65
CA HIS A 97 7.78 6.02 -10.06
C HIS A 97 9.31 6.04 -9.92
N ASN A 98 9.97 7.13 -10.34
CA ASN A 98 11.39 7.30 -10.11
C ASN A 98 11.75 7.28 -8.62
N GLU A 99 10.91 7.84 -7.74
CA GLU A 99 11.15 7.79 -6.29
C GLU A 99 10.94 6.41 -5.68
N TYR A 100 10.05 5.58 -6.24
CA TYR A 100 10.01 4.15 -5.89
C TYR A 100 11.34 3.49 -6.23
N ASP A 101 11.85 3.67 -7.44
CA ASP A 101 13.11 3.05 -7.88
C ASP A 101 14.29 3.46 -6.99
N LEU A 102 14.31 4.71 -6.51
CA LEU A 102 15.33 5.23 -5.58
C LEU A 102 15.22 4.64 -4.16
N THR A 103 14.02 4.32 -3.70
CA THR A 103 13.77 3.87 -2.32
C THR A 103 13.73 2.35 -2.18
N ASN A 104 13.48 1.61 -3.26
CA ASN A 104 13.26 0.16 -3.24
C ASN A 104 14.37 -0.63 -2.54
N TYR A 105 15.65 -0.34 -2.84
CA TYR A 105 16.77 -1.07 -2.20
C TYR A 105 16.82 -0.86 -0.69
N TYR A 106 16.68 0.41 -0.26
CA TYR A 106 16.71 0.80 1.14
C TYR A 106 15.56 0.15 1.93
N LEU A 107 14.34 0.26 1.41
CA LEU A 107 13.15 -0.31 2.04
C LEU A 107 13.20 -1.83 2.09
N GLN A 108 13.66 -2.47 1.01
CA GLN A 108 13.82 -3.91 0.97
C GLN A 108 14.78 -4.42 2.05
N SER A 109 15.89 -3.71 2.26
CA SER A 109 16.86 -4.07 3.29
C SER A 109 16.32 -3.88 4.71
N ILE A 110 15.61 -2.78 5.00
CA ILE A 110 15.14 -2.49 6.36
C ILE A 110 13.99 -3.41 6.79
N PHE A 111 13.11 -3.74 5.85
CA PHE A 111 11.90 -4.51 6.15
C PHE A 111 12.02 -5.98 5.73
N ASN A 112 13.23 -6.44 5.36
CA ASN A 112 13.51 -7.81 4.94
C ASN A 112 12.55 -8.30 3.85
N VAL A 113 12.28 -7.45 2.84
CA VAL A 113 11.34 -7.78 1.78
C VAL A 113 11.94 -8.83 0.85
N VAL A 114 11.22 -9.93 0.68
CA VAL A 114 11.49 -10.92 -0.37
C VAL A 114 10.52 -10.63 -1.51
N VAL A 115 11.05 -10.27 -2.68
CA VAL A 115 10.24 -9.95 -3.86
C VAL A 115 9.78 -11.26 -4.53
N PRO A 116 8.46 -11.52 -4.63
CA PRO A 116 7.97 -12.72 -5.31
C PRO A 116 8.35 -12.73 -6.79
N GLU A 117 8.68 -13.91 -7.34
CA GLU A 117 9.18 -14.04 -8.72
C GLU A 117 8.21 -13.45 -9.76
N LYS A 118 6.89 -13.58 -9.52
CA LYS A 118 5.82 -13.06 -10.40
C LYS A 118 5.72 -11.53 -10.53
N ILE A 119 6.48 -10.77 -9.74
CA ILE A 119 6.56 -9.30 -9.84
C ILE A 119 7.98 -8.78 -9.99
N LYS A 120 8.97 -9.65 -10.08
CA LYS A 120 10.39 -9.26 -10.06
C LYS A 120 10.77 -8.37 -11.25
N ASP A 121 10.14 -8.60 -12.40
CA ASP A 121 10.27 -7.78 -13.61
C ASP A 121 9.62 -6.39 -13.49
N LYS A 122 8.74 -6.19 -12.51
CA LYS A 122 8.02 -4.93 -12.25
C LYS A 122 8.71 -4.04 -11.23
N VAL A 123 9.67 -4.58 -10.48
CA VAL A 123 10.43 -3.81 -9.48
C VAL A 123 11.75 -3.37 -10.11
N LYS A 124 11.96 -2.06 -10.16
CA LYS A 124 13.20 -1.45 -10.64
C LYS A 124 13.97 -0.85 -9.47
N TYR A 125 15.28 -0.69 -9.66
CA TYR A 125 16.18 -0.15 -8.65
C TYR A 125 17.05 0.92 -9.29
N LYS A 126 17.22 2.02 -8.58
CA LYS A 126 18.08 3.12 -9.00
C LYS A 126 18.98 3.55 -7.85
N ASN A 127 20.29 3.53 -8.12
CA ASN A 127 21.29 4.02 -7.19
C ASN A 127 21.60 5.49 -7.45
N GLY A 128 21.71 6.28 -6.38
CA GLY A 128 22.01 7.70 -6.44
C GLY A 128 20.81 8.56 -6.86
N GLY A 129 20.73 9.77 -6.30
CA GLY A 129 19.61 10.70 -6.47
C GLY A 129 19.11 11.24 -5.12
N THR A 130 18.04 12.03 -5.16
CA THR A 130 17.43 12.60 -3.96
C THR A 130 15.92 12.55 -4.10
N CYS A 131 15.24 12.01 -3.09
CA CYS A 131 13.79 12.00 -3.03
C CYS A 131 13.25 13.42 -2.81
N LYS A 132 12.10 13.71 -3.42
CA LYS A 132 11.38 14.98 -3.27
C LYS A 132 9.98 14.77 -2.66
N MET A 133 9.48 13.54 -2.65
CA MET A 133 8.14 13.16 -2.15
C MET A 133 8.22 12.05 -1.09
N LEU A 134 9.09 11.07 -1.27
CA LEU A 134 9.26 9.86 -0.46
C LEU A 134 10.56 9.93 0.33
N PHE A 135 10.63 10.87 1.27
CA PHE A 135 11.80 10.99 2.14
C PHE A 135 11.98 9.69 2.96
N PRO A 136 13.20 9.13 3.03
CA PRO A 136 13.45 7.81 3.63
C PRO A 136 12.86 7.61 5.03
N ASP A 137 13.02 8.57 5.93
CA ASP A 137 12.53 8.46 7.31
C ASP A 137 10.99 8.52 7.37
N ASP A 138 10.39 9.38 6.56
CA ASP A 138 8.94 9.53 6.48
C ASP A 138 8.29 8.24 5.96
N ILE A 139 8.84 7.65 4.88
CA ILE A 139 8.28 6.42 4.32
C ILE A 139 8.51 5.21 5.24
N VAL A 140 9.64 5.15 5.96
CA VAL A 140 9.88 4.12 6.98
C VAL A 140 8.88 4.25 8.12
N SER A 141 8.63 5.47 8.59
CA SER A 141 7.62 5.74 9.62
C SER A 141 6.22 5.33 9.14
N PHE A 142 5.85 5.74 7.92
CA PHE A 142 4.58 5.34 7.30
C PHE A 142 4.39 3.82 7.26
N ILE A 143 5.40 3.08 6.81
CA ILE A 143 5.33 1.61 6.71
C ILE A 143 5.11 1.00 8.10
N LYS A 144 5.89 1.44 9.10
CA LYS A 144 5.80 0.94 10.48
C LYS A 144 4.45 1.24 11.11
N GLU A 145 3.92 2.46 10.95
CA GLU A 145 2.61 2.81 11.51
C GLU A 145 1.48 2.09 10.78
N THR A 146 1.56 1.94 9.45
CA THR A 146 0.55 1.23 8.66
C THR A 146 0.48 -0.25 9.06
N GLY A 147 1.62 -0.88 9.32
CA GLY A 147 1.68 -2.28 9.75
C GLY A 147 1.14 -2.55 11.16
N LYS A 148 0.63 -1.56 11.90
CA LYS A 148 0.03 -1.73 13.24
C LYS A 148 -1.50 -1.69 13.24
N TYR A 149 -2.13 -1.37 12.11
CA TYR A 149 -3.58 -1.23 12.06
C TYR A 149 -4.26 -2.59 12.26
N ASP A 150 -5.26 -2.61 13.14
CA ASP A 150 -6.18 -3.74 13.28
C ASP A 150 -7.20 -3.71 12.12
N LEU A 151 -7.17 -4.73 11.26
CA LEU A 151 -8.04 -4.80 10.07
C LEU A 151 -9.53 -4.85 10.41
N GLU A 152 -9.93 -5.52 11.50
CA GLU A 152 -11.33 -5.61 11.92
C GLU A 152 -11.83 -4.28 12.49
N LYS A 153 -10.95 -3.56 13.19
CA LYS A 153 -11.26 -2.18 13.62
C LYS A 153 -11.48 -1.28 12.41
N VAL A 154 -10.59 -1.32 11.42
CA VAL A 154 -10.73 -0.53 10.18
C VAL A 154 -12.02 -0.89 9.43
N LYS A 155 -12.33 -2.19 9.30
CA LYS A 155 -13.58 -2.70 8.72
C LYS A 155 -14.79 -2.09 9.42
N THR A 156 -14.83 -2.19 10.75
CA THR A 156 -15.93 -1.66 11.57
C THR A 156 -16.11 -0.15 11.38
N GLU A 157 -15.03 0.61 11.44
CA GLU A 157 -15.06 2.07 11.28
C GLU A 157 -15.52 2.48 9.86
N ALA A 158 -15.02 1.83 8.82
CA ALA A 158 -15.40 2.12 7.44
C ALA A 158 -16.87 1.77 7.15
N LEU A 159 -17.37 0.65 7.65
CA LEU A 159 -18.78 0.26 7.52
C LEU A 159 -19.72 1.24 8.25
N ASN A 160 -19.26 1.80 9.38
CA ASN A 160 -19.96 2.81 10.18
C ASN A 160 -19.84 4.25 9.65
N ASN A 161 -19.35 4.43 8.41
CA ASN A 161 -19.19 5.75 7.76
C ASN A 161 -18.19 6.69 8.46
N ASN A 162 -17.16 6.17 9.13
CA ASN A 162 -16.10 7.03 9.64
C ASN A 162 -15.36 7.72 8.48
N GLU A 163 -15.41 9.05 8.43
CA GLU A 163 -14.79 9.84 7.37
C GLU A 163 -13.28 9.64 7.27
N ASP A 164 -12.62 9.22 8.36
CA ASP A 164 -11.19 8.95 8.34
C ASP A 164 -10.78 7.86 7.34
N TRP A 165 -11.71 6.97 6.98
CA TRP A 165 -11.52 5.88 6.02
C TRP A 165 -12.24 6.07 4.68
N LEU A 166 -13.00 7.15 4.52
CA LEU A 166 -13.82 7.41 3.33
C LEU A 166 -13.49 8.70 2.61
N LYS A 167 -12.78 9.63 3.26
CA LYS A 167 -12.45 10.93 2.70
C LYS A 167 -11.30 10.82 1.71
N ILE A 168 -11.64 10.94 0.43
CA ILE A 168 -10.65 11.03 -0.64
C ILE A 168 -10.12 12.45 -0.74
N ARG A 169 -8.81 12.62 -0.64
CA ARG A 169 -8.11 13.88 -0.83
C ARG A 169 -7.71 14.03 -2.30
N PRO A 170 -8.08 15.14 -2.98
CA PRO A 170 -7.56 15.43 -4.30
C PRO A 170 -6.05 15.58 -4.26
N LEU A 171 -5.32 14.83 -5.09
CA LEU A 171 -3.90 15.08 -5.34
C LEU A 171 -3.81 16.26 -6.30
N ALA A 172 -3.28 17.40 -5.83
CA ALA A 172 -3.02 18.54 -6.68
C ALA A 172 -1.71 18.31 -7.45
N ASP A 173 -1.77 18.32 -8.78
CA ASP A 173 -0.56 18.33 -9.61
C ASP A 173 0.16 19.66 -9.39
N ILE A 174 1.29 19.63 -8.67
CA ILE A 174 2.18 20.79 -8.63
C ILE A 174 2.89 20.83 -9.97
N LYS A 175 2.35 21.62 -10.91
CA LYS A 175 3.05 21.95 -12.16
C LYS A 175 4.31 22.72 -11.80
N ILE A 176 5.46 22.06 -11.86
CA ILE A 176 6.75 22.75 -11.83
C ILE A 176 6.81 23.58 -13.12
N LYS A 177 6.82 24.90 -12.98
CA LYS A 177 7.07 25.84 -14.09
C LYS A 177 8.55 25.88 -14.43
#